data_AF-A0A132NAK8-F1
#
_entry.id   AF-A0A132NAK8-F1
#
_cell.length_a   1.000
_cell.length_b   1.000
_cell.length_c   1.000
_cell.angle_alpha   90.00
_cell.angle_beta   90.00
_cell.angle_gamma   90.00
#
_symmetry.space_group_name_H-M   'P 1'
#
loop_
_entity.id
_entity.type
_entity.pdbx_description
1 polymer ?
#
loop_
_entity_poly.entity_id
_entity_poly.type
_entity_poly.pdbx_seq_one_letter_code
_entity_poly.pdbx_strand_id
1 'polypeptide(L)'
;MNQQQADQRAEEHIQRAVAAVFTPPPRLERKLFLTSECDDPTDLGPKGRVQVSRSYWLRDLPKERNREYFDKIHEYWTHNGYRVLQDDRADPNNPALYVEHNDDAFRMTLYSSIQGDLFLGATSPCIWPTGEPTP
;
A
#
# COMPACT_ATOMS: atom_id res chain seq x y z
N MET A 1 16.99 3.97 -6.03
CA MET A 1 16.03 2.87 -6.24
C MET A 1 15.58 2.89 -7.68
N ASN A 2 15.66 1.76 -8.39
CA ASN A 2 15.13 1.60 -9.74
C ASN A 2 13.77 0.88 -9.73
N GLN A 3 13.13 0.69 -10.89
CA GLN A 3 11.79 0.10 -10.99
C GLN A 3 11.69 -1.31 -10.41
N GLN A 4 12.68 -2.17 -10.66
CA GLN A 4 12.68 -3.55 -10.15
C GLN A 4 12.84 -3.57 -8.63
N GLN A 5 13.70 -2.72 -8.08
CA GLN A 5 13.87 -2.58 -6.63
C GLN A 5 12.60 -2.03 -5.98
N ALA A 6 11.90 -1.10 -6.64
CA ALA A 6 10.63 -0.57 -6.15
C ALA A 6 9.51 -1.62 -6.15
N ASP A 7 9.45 -2.45 -7.19
CA ASP A 7 8.55 -3.60 -7.26
C ASP A 7 8.77 -4.57 -6.09
N GLN A 8 10.02 -4.98 -5.88
CA GLN A 8 10.37 -5.87 -4.78
C GLN A 8 10.05 -5.24 -3.42
N ARG A 9 10.38 -3.96 -3.22
CA ARG A 9 10.12 -3.27 -1.95
C ARG A 9 8.62 -3.11 -1.68
N ALA A 10 7.81 -2.85 -2.71
CA ALA A 10 6.35 -2.84 -2.60
C ALA A 10 5.82 -4.18 -2.07
N GLU A 11 6.29 -5.28 -2.65
CA GLU A 11 5.92 -6.64 -2.23
C GLU A 11 6.36 -6.91 -0.79
N GLU A 12 7.58 -6.52 -0.41
CA GLU A 12 8.10 -6.69 0.95
C GLU A 12 7.23 -5.99 2.00
N HIS A 13 6.77 -4.76 1.75
CA HIS A 13 5.87 -4.07 2.69
C HIS A 13 4.52 -4.79 2.84
N ILE A 14 3.95 -5.28 1.73
CA ILE A 14 2.69 -6.04 1.74
C ILE A 14 2.87 -7.32 2.55
N GLN A 15 3.90 -8.12 2.24
CA GLN A 15 4.14 -9.41 2.91
C GLN A 15 4.38 -9.25 4.41
N ARG A 16 5.14 -8.23 4.83
CA ARG A 16 5.37 -7.96 6.26
C ARG A 16 4.08 -7.59 6.99
N ALA A 17 3.25 -6.71 6.41
CA ALA A 17 1.96 -6.35 6.98
C ALA A 17 1.01 -7.56 7.06
N VAL A 18 0.98 -8.39 6.01
CA VAL A 18 0.17 -9.62 5.99
C VAL A 18 0.57 -10.57 7.11
N ALA A 19 1.87 -10.86 7.23
CA ALA A 19 2.41 -11.77 8.23
C ALA A 19 2.21 -11.28 9.67
N ALA A 20 2.27 -9.98 9.90
CA ALA A 20 2.13 -9.40 11.24
C ALA A 20 0.67 -9.33 11.73
N VAL A 21 -0.29 -9.11 10.82
CA VAL A 21 -1.67 -8.74 11.20
C VAL A 21 -2.65 -9.89 11.07
N PHE A 22 -2.51 -10.73 10.04
CA PHE A 22 -3.55 -11.68 9.68
C PHE A 22 -3.16 -13.11 10.05
N THR A 23 -3.97 -13.72 10.93
CA THR A 23 -3.79 -15.11 11.36
C THR A 23 -5.15 -15.84 11.32
N PRO A 24 -5.29 -16.91 10.50
CA PRO A 24 -4.32 -17.37 9.50
C PRO A 24 -4.07 -16.31 8.41
N PRO A 25 -2.96 -16.39 7.65
CA PRO A 25 -2.70 -15.47 6.56
C PRO A 25 -3.78 -15.62 5.47
N PRO A 26 -4.29 -14.52 4.89
CA PRO A 26 -5.20 -14.56 3.76
C PRO A 26 -4.49 -15.11 2.53
N ARG A 27 -5.28 -15.62 1.59
CA ARG A 27 -4.78 -15.83 0.23
C ARG A 27 -4.75 -14.49 -0.50
N LEU A 28 -3.58 -14.13 -1.03
CA LEU A 28 -3.40 -12.92 -1.82
C LEU A 28 -3.82 -13.17 -3.28
N GLU A 29 -4.83 -12.45 -3.74
CA GLU A 29 -5.27 -12.49 -5.13
C GLU A 29 -4.94 -11.15 -5.80
N ARG A 30 -4.19 -11.19 -6.90
CA ARG A 30 -3.73 -9.97 -7.59
C ARG A 30 -4.91 -9.08 -7.96
N LYS A 31 -4.90 -7.85 -7.45
CA LYS A 31 -5.86 -6.80 -7.82
C LYS A 31 -5.29 -5.88 -8.90
N LEU A 32 -4.13 -5.28 -8.65
CA LEU A 32 -3.50 -4.33 -9.58
C LEU A 32 -1.99 -4.34 -9.44
N PHE A 33 -1.30 -4.64 -10.53
CA PHE A 33 0.14 -4.42 -10.69
C PHE A 33 0.32 -3.41 -11.82
N LEU A 34 0.81 -2.22 -11.47
CA LEU A 34 0.93 -1.11 -12.40
C LEU A 34 2.26 -0.40 -12.20
N THR A 35 2.81 0.13 -13.30
CA THR A 35 3.80 1.20 -13.29
C THR A 35 3.17 2.37 -14.02
N SER A 36 3.21 3.55 -13.43
CA SER A 36 2.61 4.77 -14.01
C SER A 36 3.58 5.94 -13.93
N GLU A 37 3.52 6.84 -14.90
CA GLU A 37 4.34 8.04 -14.93
C GLU A 37 3.93 9.01 -13.81
N CYS A 38 4.92 9.65 -13.21
CA CYS A 38 4.72 10.72 -12.23
C CYS A 38 4.52 12.06 -12.95
N ASP A 39 3.35 12.21 -13.57
CA ASP A 39 2.99 13.39 -14.37
C ASP A 39 2.03 14.34 -13.65
N ASP A 40 1.70 14.06 -12.39
CA ASP A 40 0.85 14.96 -11.60
C ASP A 40 1.51 16.35 -11.52
N PRO A 41 0.86 17.41 -12.02
CA PRO A 41 1.44 18.76 -11.99
C PRO A 41 1.71 19.26 -10.58
N THR A 42 1.08 18.68 -9.56
CA THR A 42 1.30 18.99 -8.14
C THR A 42 2.50 18.29 -7.52
N ASP A 43 3.06 17.26 -8.18
CA ASP A 43 4.30 16.61 -7.73
C ASP A 43 5.52 17.54 -7.90
N LEU A 44 5.44 18.53 -8.79
CA LEU A 44 6.47 19.55 -9.08
C LEU A 44 7.88 18.99 -9.42
N GLY A 45 8.02 17.68 -9.55
CA GLY A 45 9.30 17.05 -9.80
C GLY A 45 9.60 16.83 -11.29
N PRO A 46 10.81 16.34 -11.61
CA PRO A 46 11.22 16.07 -12.99
C PRO A 46 10.32 15.06 -13.71
N LYS A 47 10.08 15.28 -15.01
CA LYS A 47 9.40 14.30 -15.87
C LYS A 47 10.25 13.05 -16.07
N GLY A 48 9.61 11.94 -16.45
CA GLY A 48 10.27 10.66 -16.73
C GLY A 48 10.50 9.78 -15.49
N ARG A 49 10.05 10.22 -14.30
CA ARG A 49 9.93 9.38 -13.11
C ARG A 49 8.65 8.54 -13.18
N VAL A 50 8.67 7.40 -12.52
CA VAL A 50 7.53 6.48 -12.43
C VAL A 50 7.27 6.09 -10.99
N GLN A 51 6.05 5.67 -10.71
CA GLN A 51 5.67 4.99 -9.47
C GLN A 51 5.22 3.56 -9.79
N VAL A 52 5.56 2.63 -8.90
CA VAL A 52 5.15 1.23 -8.98
C VAL A 52 4.10 0.97 -7.92
N SER A 53 2.95 0.43 -8.33
CA SER A 53 1.86 0.06 -7.44
C SER A 53 1.61 -1.44 -7.49
N ARG A 54 1.54 -2.06 -6.32
CA ARG A 54 1.12 -3.46 -6.14
C ARG A 54 -0.04 -3.50 -5.17
N SER A 55 -1.08 -4.28 -5.49
CA SER A 55 -2.18 -4.51 -4.57
C SER A 55 -2.84 -5.86 -4.79
N TYR A 56 -3.38 -6.39 -3.70
CA TYR A 56 -4.03 -7.69 -3.64
C TYR A 56 -5.37 -7.58 -2.93
N TRP A 57 -6.36 -8.32 -3.41
CA TRP A 57 -7.49 -8.72 -2.59
C TRP A 57 -7.01 -9.71 -1.52
N LEU A 58 -7.44 -9.50 -0.29
CA LEU A 58 -7.18 -10.39 0.83
C LEU A 58 -8.36 -11.37 0.92
N ARG A 59 -8.18 -12.58 0.39
CA ARG A 59 -9.22 -13.61 0.35
C ARG A 59 -9.20 -14.47 1.61
N ASP A 60 -10.31 -15.16 1.81
CA ASP A 60 -10.48 -16.15 2.88
C ASP A 60 -10.42 -15.54 4.29
N LEU A 61 -10.79 -14.26 4.41
CA LEU A 61 -10.98 -13.54 5.67
C LEU A 61 -12.48 -13.37 6.00
N PRO A 62 -12.90 -13.55 7.25
CA PRO A 62 -14.26 -13.23 7.70
C PRO A 62 -14.47 -11.71 7.72
N LYS A 63 -15.48 -11.23 6.99
CA LYS A 63 -15.77 -9.80 6.80
C LYS A 63 -16.19 -9.10 8.10
N GLU A 64 -16.78 -9.87 9.02
CA GLU A 64 -17.22 -9.41 10.34
C GLU A 64 -16.04 -8.94 11.21
N ARG A 65 -14.82 -9.36 10.87
CA ARG A 65 -13.57 -8.98 11.55
C ARG A 65 -12.86 -7.80 10.89
N ASN A 66 -13.41 -7.17 9.84
CA ASN A 66 -12.75 -6.07 9.15
C ASN A 66 -12.32 -4.95 10.10
N ARG A 67 -13.18 -4.56 11.05
CA ARG A 67 -12.82 -3.55 12.07
C ARG A 67 -11.59 -3.94 12.88
N GLU A 68 -11.52 -5.20 13.31
CA GLU A 68 -10.36 -5.74 14.03
C GLU A 68 -9.10 -5.71 13.16
N TYR A 69 -9.20 -6.08 11.88
CA TYR A 69 -8.07 -6.03 10.95
C TYR A 69 -7.55 -4.61 10.72
N PHE A 70 -8.47 -3.64 10.62
CA PHE A 70 -8.12 -2.23 10.53
C PHE A 70 -7.40 -1.71 11.78
N ASP A 71 -7.86 -2.09 12.97
CA ASP A 71 -7.21 -1.68 14.22
C ASP A 71 -5.81 -2.28 14.36
N LYS A 72 -5.66 -3.58 14.03
CA LYS A 72 -4.37 -4.27 14.07
C LYS A 72 -3.37 -3.74 13.05
N ILE A 73 -3.81 -3.46 11.82
CA ILE A 73 -2.88 -2.92 10.81
C ILE A 73 -2.45 -1.49 11.14
N HIS A 74 -3.37 -0.69 11.70
CA HIS A 74 -3.05 0.64 12.17
C HIS A 74 -1.99 0.58 13.28
N GLU A 75 -2.17 -0.30 14.26
CA GLU A 75 -1.19 -0.53 15.32
C GLU A 75 0.16 -0.98 14.75
N TYR A 76 0.16 -1.99 13.87
CA TYR A 76 1.39 -2.45 13.22
C TYR A 76 2.12 -1.31 12.50
N TRP A 77 1.44 -0.55 11.65
CA TRP A 77 2.06 0.53 10.89
C TRP A 77 2.61 1.63 11.79
N THR A 78 1.84 2.09 12.77
CA THR A 78 2.28 3.17 13.68
C THR A 78 3.47 2.76 14.55
N HIS A 79 3.64 1.48 14.87
CA HIS A 79 4.82 0.97 15.59
C HIS A 79 6.03 0.69 14.68
N ASN A 80 5.84 0.59 13.36
CA ASN A 80 6.87 0.18 12.41
C ASN A 80 7.27 1.30 11.45
N GLY A 81 7.30 2.54 11.95
CA GLY A 81 7.86 3.67 11.20
C GLY A 81 6.97 4.21 10.08
N TYR A 82 5.66 3.97 10.14
CA TYR A 82 4.72 4.59 9.22
C TYR A 82 4.00 5.77 9.88
N ARG A 83 3.84 6.86 9.13
CA ARG A 83 2.98 7.98 9.49
C ARG A 83 1.61 7.83 8.82
N VAL A 84 0.54 8.16 9.54
CA VAL A 84 -0.82 8.17 8.98
C VAL A 84 -0.98 9.36 8.03
N LEU A 85 -1.45 9.09 6.82
CA LEU A 85 -1.82 10.12 5.84
C LEU A 85 -3.30 10.46 5.96
N GLN A 86 -4.14 9.44 6.07
CA GLN A 86 -5.59 9.55 6.12
C GLN A 86 -6.16 8.32 6.81
N ASP A 87 -7.11 8.54 7.73
CA ASP A 87 -7.74 7.50 8.54
C ASP A 87 -9.27 7.61 8.45
N ASP A 88 -9.84 6.85 7.51
CA ASP A 88 -11.28 6.77 7.26
C ASP A 88 -11.84 5.43 7.76
N ARG A 89 -11.22 4.80 8.76
CA ARG A 89 -11.68 3.52 9.31
C ARG A 89 -13.11 3.55 9.86
N ALA A 90 -13.60 4.74 10.19
CA ALA A 90 -14.96 4.97 10.67
C ALA A 90 -16.01 5.12 9.55
N ASP A 91 -15.61 5.13 8.28
CA ASP A 91 -16.56 5.17 7.16
C ASP A 91 -17.42 3.88 7.14
N PRO A 92 -18.76 3.99 7.17
CA PRO A 92 -19.64 2.84 7.24
C PRO A 92 -19.75 2.06 5.91
N ASN A 93 -19.37 2.65 4.79
CA ASN A 93 -19.52 2.07 3.46
C ASN A 93 -18.21 1.55 2.89
N ASN A 94 -17.12 2.31 3.07
CA ASN A 94 -15.83 1.99 2.44
C ASN A 94 -14.65 2.43 3.32
N PRO A 95 -14.49 1.81 4.50
CA PRO A 95 -13.41 2.19 5.41
C PRO A 95 -12.05 1.98 4.77
N ALA A 96 -11.16 2.93 5.03
CA ALA A 96 -9.84 2.98 4.45
C ALA A 96 -8.80 3.53 5.43
N LEU A 97 -7.56 3.11 5.27
CA LEU A 97 -6.42 3.62 6.02
C LEU A 97 -5.23 3.76 5.07
N TYR A 98 -4.67 4.97 5.03
CA TYR A 98 -3.54 5.32 4.21
C TYR A 98 -2.38 5.74 5.10
N VAL A 99 -1.21 5.15 4.87
CA VAL A 99 0.01 5.47 5.61
C VAL A 99 1.18 5.63 4.66
N GLU A 100 2.24 6.29 5.09
CA GLU A 100 3.51 6.38 4.38
C GLU A 100 4.64 5.93 5.30
N HIS A 101 5.55 5.10 4.80
CA HIS A 101 6.73 4.68 5.54
C HIS A 101 7.74 5.83 5.59
N ASN A 102 8.27 6.14 6.78
CA ASN A 102 9.07 7.34 7.01
C ASN A 102 10.45 7.29 6.31
N ASP A 103 11.01 6.09 6.11
CA ASP A 103 12.39 5.96 5.61
C ASP A 103 12.49 5.86 4.08
N ASP A 104 11.51 5.21 3.43
CA ASP A 104 11.53 4.94 1.98
C ASP A 104 10.30 5.50 1.23
N ALA A 105 9.44 6.24 1.92
CA ALA A 105 8.28 6.94 1.37
C ALA A 105 7.27 6.05 0.63
N PHE A 106 7.29 4.74 0.87
CA PHE A 106 6.27 3.85 0.34
C PHE A 106 4.93 4.12 1.00
N ARG A 107 3.91 4.35 0.18
CA ARG A 107 2.55 4.54 0.64
C ARG A 107 1.82 3.22 0.67
N MET A 108 1.21 2.90 1.81
CA MET A 108 0.41 1.71 2.00
C MET A 108 -1.07 2.08 2.12
N THR A 109 -1.92 1.14 1.74
CA THR A 109 -3.38 1.30 1.84
C THR A 109 -4.02 -0.01 2.27
N LEU A 110 -4.83 0.01 3.33
CA LEU A 110 -5.85 -1.00 3.58
C LEU A 110 -7.20 -0.37 3.28
N TYR A 111 -8.03 -1.06 2.52
CA TYR A 111 -9.36 -0.58 2.12
C TYR A 111 -10.35 -1.73 2.13
N SER A 112 -11.59 -1.47 2.53
CA SER A 112 -12.72 -2.38 2.38
C SER A 112 -13.69 -1.88 1.32
N SER A 113 -14.10 -2.75 0.40
CA SER A 113 -15.22 -2.47 -0.48
C SER A 113 -16.54 -2.38 0.30
N ILE A 114 -17.59 -1.87 -0.37
CA ILE A 114 -18.96 -1.87 0.16
C ILE A 114 -19.49 -3.29 0.40
N GLN A 115 -18.94 -4.30 -0.29
CA GLN A 115 -19.23 -5.70 -0.03
C GLN A 115 -18.40 -6.29 1.12
N GLY A 116 -17.54 -5.52 1.76
CA GLY A 116 -16.67 -5.95 2.86
C GLY A 116 -15.39 -6.66 2.40
N ASP A 117 -15.05 -6.64 1.12
CA ASP A 117 -13.82 -7.28 0.63
C ASP A 117 -12.62 -6.36 0.88
N LEU A 118 -11.61 -6.88 1.58
CA LEU A 118 -10.39 -6.13 1.87
C LEU A 118 -9.41 -6.19 0.70
N PHE A 119 -8.75 -5.07 0.41
CA PHE A 119 -7.51 -5.07 -0.36
C PHE A 119 -6.41 -4.32 0.39
N LEU A 120 -5.18 -4.80 0.19
CA LEU A 120 -3.96 -4.18 0.69
C LEU A 120 -3.09 -3.79 -0.51
N GLY A 121 -2.53 -2.60 -0.48
CA GLY A 121 -1.64 -2.11 -1.54
C GLY A 121 -0.44 -1.35 -1.02
N ALA A 122 0.58 -1.29 -1.85
CA ALA A 122 1.79 -0.52 -1.69
C ALA A 122 2.08 0.24 -2.98
N THR A 123 2.45 1.52 -2.86
CA THR A 123 2.89 2.36 -3.98
C THR A 123 4.22 3.00 -3.63
N SER A 124 5.19 2.90 -4.53
CA SER A 124 6.50 3.51 -4.36
C SER A 124 6.42 5.04 -4.43
N PRO A 125 7.40 5.78 -3.87
CA PRO A 125 7.62 7.14 -4.31
C PRO A 125 7.95 7.20 -5.81
N CYS A 126 7.90 8.41 -6.38
CA CYS A 126 8.37 8.65 -7.74
C CYS A 126 9.87 8.40 -7.84
N ILE A 127 10.25 7.45 -8.70
CA ILE A 127 11.63 7.02 -8.92
C ILE A 127 12.01 7.12 -10.40
N TRP A 128 13.31 7.16 -10.65
CA TRP A 128 13.82 6.95 -12.00
C TRP A 128 13.75 5.46 -12.37
N PRO A 129 13.20 5.07 -13.53
CA PRO A 129 13.02 3.67 -13.89
C PRO A 129 14.32 2.85 -13.84
N THR A 130 15.44 3.45 -14.25
CA THR A 130 16.78 2.83 -14.25
C THR A 130 17.56 3.07 -12.96
N GLY A 131 17.06 3.92 -12.06
CA GLY A 131 17.69 4.29 -10.79
C GLY A 131 18.53 5.57 -10.84
N GLU A 132 18.72 6.16 -12.02
CA GLU A 132 19.45 7.42 -12.23
C GLU A 132 18.60 8.38 -13.08
N PRO A 133 18.76 9.71 -12.90
CA PRO A 133 18.10 10.68 -13.77
C PRO A 133 18.41 10.42 -15.25
N THR A 134 17.38 10.37 -16.08
CA THR A 134 17.57 10.32 -17.54
C THR A 134 18.12 11.68 -18.01
N PRO A 135 19.20 11.71 -18.82
CA PRO A 135 19.74 12.95 -19.39
C PRO A 135 18.76 13.73 -20.26
#